data_AF-A0A969LA28-F1
#
_entry.id   AF-A0A969LA28-F1
#
_cell.length_a   1.000
_cell.length_b   1.000
_cell.length_c   1.000
_cell.angle_alpha   90.00
_cell.angle_beta   90.00
_cell.angle_gamma   90.00
#
_symmetry.space_group_name_H-M   'P 1'
#
loop_
_entity.id
_entity.type
_entity.pdbx_description
1 polymer ?
#
loop_
_entity_poly.entity_id
_entity_poly.type
_entity_poly.pdbx_seq_one_letter_code
_entity_poly.pdbx_strand_id
1 'polypeptide(L)'
;MWQPNSQLIQIEVGSAIVQAVTKPDQRGILGKMFGVSPPEEGETLIHATQQLREYLLKTESLLLPVIHWTDNDQIAPNQVVVYIGLETQTFFINELENIFQFLAYKIREYNQITLDKISIRQLLLNCLEDIKQDEYQYAFEKYQKIYYHSFLQGFNYELTRCLSDAGIIFFKNGDYIRAQSTLHYASTLSDNPNIVDINLKAQIAYNAAEIFKLTQHLEHAYDFYVKAGNAAYYSGNVPLIFLALTSLAEVTYFMRKWDLTLYSLEKAQKLILSDPSPERYKIAFELQRFVTKIYQELSVQQHQISTTPSLFDEIKKLTLSALVDAVVGAAVYKLFGISGGIMLAIFGSSEYKFKGNTVFVKDPKGVVNISDFQN
;
A
#
# COMPACT_ATOMS: atom_id res chain seq x y z
N MET A 1 13.50 5.74 -8.20
CA MET A 1 12.49 5.53 -7.14
C MET A 1 12.22 4.04 -7.05
N TRP A 2 12.25 3.47 -5.83
CA TRP A 2 12.09 2.03 -5.58
C TRP A 2 11.00 1.41 -6.44
N GLN A 3 11.40 0.41 -7.23
CA GLN A 3 10.47 -0.35 -8.02
C GLN A 3 10.38 -1.73 -7.39
N PRO A 4 9.25 -2.09 -6.77
CA PRO A 4 9.09 -3.42 -6.18
C PRO A 4 9.04 -4.54 -7.25
N ASN A 5 9.23 -4.21 -8.53
CA ASN A 5 8.96 -5.01 -9.73
C ASN A 5 9.93 -6.18 -9.95
N SER A 6 10.04 -7.08 -8.96
CA SER A 6 10.81 -8.34 -8.94
C SER A 6 12.25 -8.29 -8.43
N GLN A 7 12.68 -7.23 -7.74
CA GLN A 7 14.04 -7.17 -7.16
C GLN A 7 13.98 -7.18 -5.63
N LEU A 8 14.80 -8.05 -5.00
CA LEU A 8 14.97 -8.08 -3.54
C LEU A 8 15.91 -6.97 -3.07
N ILE A 9 16.96 -6.68 -3.85
CA ILE A 9 17.91 -5.62 -3.54
C ILE A 9 18.02 -4.69 -4.75
N GLN A 10 17.75 -3.40 -4.53
CA GLN A 10 17.91 -2.35 -5.53
C GLN A 10 18.79 -1.25 -4.94
N ILE A 11 19.73 -0.73 -5.73
CA ILE A 11 20.56 0.40 -5.32
C ILE A 11 20.46 1.48 -6.38
N GLU A 12 19.99 2.65 -5.96
CA GLU A 12 19.86 3.84 -6.78
C GLU A 12 21.07 4.74 -6.56
N VAL A 13 21.71 5.17 -7.65
CA VAL A 13 22.92 6.00 -7.61
C VAL A 13 22.68 7.36 -8.27
N GLY A 14 23.12 8.42 -7.60
CA GLY A 14 23.11 9.78 -8.16
C GLY A 14 24.22 9.98 -9.19
N SER A 15 24.07 10.99 -10.06
CA SER A 15 24.95 11.23 -11.21
C SER A 15 26.44 11.41 -10.87
N ALA A 16 26.78 12.00 -9.71
CA ALA A 16 28.18 12.14 -9.28
C ALA A 16 28.76 10.82 -8.75
N ILE A 17 27.92 9.91 -8.23
CA ILE A 17 28.34 8.55 -7.85
C ILE A 17 28.75 7.78 -9.09
N VAL A 18 27.92 7.80 -10.15
CA VAL A 18 28.23 7.13 -11.43
C VAL A 18 29.61 7.52 -11.92
N GLN A 19 29.90 8.83 -11.98
CA GLN A 19 31.21 9.33 -12.38
C GLN A 19 32.35 8.90 -11.45
N ALA A 20 32.08 8.74 -10.16
CA ALA A 20 33.08 8.36 -9.16
C ALA A 20 33.36 6.86 -9.11
N VAL A 21 32.45 6.01 -9.61
CA VAL A 21 32.58 4.54 -9.59
C VAL A 21 33.02 3.96 -10.93
N THR A 22 32.95 4.76 -12.01
CA THR A 22 33.53 4.44 -13.32
C THR A 22 35.01 4.83 -13.44
N LYS A 23 35.52 5.68 -12.54
CA LYS A 23 36.95 6.05 -12.45
C LYS A 23 37.74 4.99 -11.66
N PRO A 24 39.08 4.88 -11.85
CA PRO A 24 39.90 3.98 -11.04
C PRO A 24 39.73 4.27 -9.54
N ASP A 25 39.64 3.22 -8.72
CA ASP A 25 39.39 3.37 -7.28
C ASP A 25 40.63 3.85 -6.51
N GLN A 26 40.90 5.15 -6.56
CA GLN A 26 41.96 5.78 -5.78
C GLN A 26 41.65 5.88 -4.27
N ARG A 27 40.42 5.53 -3.85
CA ARG A 27 39.97 5.61 -2.45
C ARG A 27 40.31 4.34 -1.66
N GLY A 28 40.65 3.25 -2.34
CA GLY A 28 41.02 1.97 -1.73
C GLY A 28 39.85 1.23 -1.08
N ILE A 29 38.63 1.35 -1.61
CA ILE A 29 37.41 0.75 -1.05
C ILE A 29 37.57 -0.78 -0.97
N LEU A 30 38.01 -1.42 -2.06
CA LEU A 30 38.24 -2.88 -2.07
C LEU A 30 39.38 -3.30 -1.14
N GLY A 31 40.45 -2.52 -1.09
CA GLY A 31 41.60 -2.78 -0.21
C GLY A 31 41.23 -2.76 1.26
N LYS A 32 40.43 -1.76 1.68
CA LYS A 32 39.96 -1.65 3.07
C LYS A 32 39.02 -2.79 3.49
N MET A 33 38.22 -3.32 2.56
CA MET A 33 37.22 -4.35 2.88
C MET A 33 37.74 -5.78 2.78
N PHE A 34 38.50 -6.06 1.73
CA PHE A 34 38.84 -7.43 1.32
C PHE A 34 40.36 -7.65 1.20
N GLY A 35 41.18 -6.61 1.44
CA GLY A 35 42.64 -6.71 1.35
C GLY A 35 43.16 -6.89 -0.08
N VAL A 36 42.39 -6.49 -1.10
CA VAL A 36 42.74 -6.64 -2.52
C VAL A 36 43.26 -5.33 -3.11
N SER A 37 44.19 -5.42 -4.06
CA SER A 37 44.65 -4.29 -4.86
C SER A 37 43.48 -3.63 -5.60
N PRO A 38 43.46 -2.29 -5.76
CA PRO A 38 42.40 -1.60 -6.48
C PRO A 38 42.33 -2.11 -7.93
N PRO A 39 41.12 -2.24 -8.50
CA PRO A 39 40.96 -2.70 -9.87
C PRO A 39 41.50 -1.62 -10.83
N GLU A 40 41.93 -2.04 -12.02
CA GLU A 40 42.17 -1.12 -13.14
C GLU A 40 40.84 -0.45 -13.56
N GLU A 41 40.88 0.61 -14.38
CA GLU A 41 39.71 1.42 -14.74
C GLU A 41 38.42 0.61 -14.96
N GLY A 42 37.35 1.00 -14.24
CA GLY A 42 36.00 0.47 -14.46
C GLY A 42 35.39 -0.29 -13.28
N GLU A 43 34.08 -0.08 -13.11
CA GLU A 43 33.13 -0.89 -12.35
C GLU A 43 33.49 -1.25 -10.89
N THR A 44 34.01 -0.31 -10.09
CA THR A 44 34.37 -0.55 -8.67
C THR A 44 33.23 -1.19 -7.86
N LEU A 45 31.98 -0.76 -8.11
CA LEU A 45 30.80 -1.31 -7.42
C LEU A 45 30.49 -2.75 -7.82
N ILE A 46 30.71 -3.12 -9.08
CA ILE A 46 30.45 -4.48 -9.58
C ILE A 46 31.48 -5.43 -9.00
N HIS A 47 32.76 -5.05 -9.03
CA HIS A 47 33.82 -5.81 -8.38
C HIS A 47 33.61 -5.95 -6.88
N ALA A 48 33.26 -4.87 -6.17
CA ALA A 48 32.93 -4.91 -4.75
C ALA A 48 31.75 -5.86 -4.45
N THR A 49 30.72 -5.83 -5.29
CA THR A 49 29.56 -6.73 -5.17
C THR A 49 29.94 -8.19 -5.38
N GLN A 50 30.80 -8.49 -6.37
CA GLN A 50 31.29 -9.85 -6.63
C GLN A 50 32.14 -10.36 -5.46
N GLN A 51 33.07 -9.55 -4.96
CA GLN A 51 33.90 -9.90 -3.80
C GLN A 51 33.06 -10.13 -2.55
N LEU A 52 32.06 -9.28 -2.28
CA LEU A 52 31.16 -9.48 -1.15
C LEU A 52 30.36 -10.78 -1.29
N ARG A 53 29.83 -11.07 -2.49
CA ARG A 53 29.09 -12.31 -2.75
C ARG A 53 29.96 -13.54 -2.51
N GLU A 54 31.18 -13.54 -3.04
CA GLU A 54 32.13 -14.63 -2.86
C GLU A 54 32.52 -14.81 -1.39
N TYR A 55 32.79 -13.71 -0.70
CA TYR A 55 33.10 -13.70 0.72
C TYR A 55 31.97 -14.35 1.52
N LEU A 56 30.75 -13.80 1.45
CA LEU A 56 29.59 -14.30 2.20
C LEU A 56 29.31 -15.79 1.91
N LEU A 57 29.45 -16.22 0.66
CA LEU A 57 29.23 -17.60 0.28
C LEU A 57 30.34 -18.54 0.81
N LYS A 58 31.61 -18.17 0.64
CA LYS A 58 32.76 -19.03 0.99
C LYS A 58 33.02 -19.08 2.49
N THR A 59 32.85 -17.96 3.21
CA THR A 59 33.20 -17.87 4.63
C THR A 59 32.02 -18.11 5.56
N GLU A 60 30.82 -17.70 5.16
CA GLU A 60 29.63 -17.73 6.04
C GLU A 60 28.51 -18.63 5.50
N SER A 61 28.66 -19.22 4.30
CA SER A 61 27.61 -19.98 3.62
C SER A 61 26.32 -19.17 3.41
N LEU A 62 26.45 -17.85 3.27
CA LEU A 62 25.33 -16.93 3.06
C LEU A 62 25.22 -16.54 1.59
N LEU A 63 24.01 -16.65 1.04
CA LEU A 63 23.72 -16.21 -0.31
C LEU A 63 23.42 -14.70 -0.32
N LEU A 64 24.21 -13.93 -1.08
CA LEU A 64 23.86 -12.56 -1.44
C LEU A 64 22.98 -12.57 -2.69
N PRO A 65 21.71 -12.11 -2.60
CA PRO A 65 20.81 -12.00 -3.75
C PRO A 65 21.39 -11.11 -4.85
N VAL A 66 20.78 -11.16 -6.04
CA VAL A 66 21.13 -10.24 -7.13
C VAL A 66 20.84 -8.81 -6.68
N ILE A 67 21.80 -7.91 -6.92
CA ILE A 67 21.68 -6.48 -6.66
C ILE A 67 21.40 -5.78 -7.99
N HIS A 68 20.28 -5.07 -8.06
CA HIS A 68 19.94 -4.26 -9.22
C HIS A 68 20.42 -2.82 -9.02
N TRP A 69 21.39 -2.40 -9.84
CA TRP A 69 21.89 -1.03 -9.85
C TRP A 69 21.11 -0.21 -10.87
N THR A 70 20.68 0.99 -10.48
CA THR A 70 19.98 1.90 -11.39
C THR A 70 20.39 3.34 -11.13
N ASP A 71 20.60 4.08 -12.21
CA ASP A 71 20.86 5.52 -12.13
C ASP A 71 19.54 6.24 -11.87
N ASN A 72 19.54 7.20 -10.94
CA ASN A 72 18.34 7.97 -10.62
C ASN A 72 18.63 9.47 -10.53
N ASP A 73 18.19 10.22 -11.54
CA ASP A 73 18.33 11.68 -11.59
C ASP A 73 17.46 12.42 -10.56
N GLN A 74 16.54 11.73 -9.89
CA GLN A 74 15.67 12.32 -8.87
C GLN A 74 16.28 12.32 -7.46
N ILE A 75 17.38 11.59 -7.22
CA ILE A 75 18.13 11.66 -5.95
C ILE A 75 19.31 12.62 -6.08
N ALA A 76 19.82 13.14 -4.96
CA ALA A 76 20.90 14.12 -5.04
C ALA A 76 22.16 13.52 -5.71
N PRO A 77 22.95 14.30 -6.45
CA PRO A 77 24.06 13.77 -7.24
C PRO A 77 25.07 12.92 -6.45
N ASN A 78 25.26 13.24 -5.17
CA ASN A 78 26.20 12.59 -4.26
C ASN A 78 25.55 11.53 -3.35
N GLN A 79 24.30 11.12 -3.61
CA GLN A 79 23.57 10.15 -2.81
C GLN A 79 23.54 8.77 -3.45
N VAL A 80 23.48 7.77 -2.58
CA VAL A 80 23.14 6.39 -2.91
C VAL A 80 21.99 5.95 -2.01
N VAL A 81 20.94 5.37 -2.60
CA VAL A 81 19.82 4.83 -1.83
C VAL A 81 19.76 3.32 -2.03
N VAL A 82 19.91 2.58 -0.93
CA VAL A 82 19.88 1.11 -0.89
C VAL A 82 18.51 0.67 -0.42
N TYR A 83 17.87 -0.19 -1.21
CA TYR A 83 16.59 -0.82 -0.94
C TYR A 83 16.82 -2.32 -0.73
N ILE A 84 16.38 -2.86 0.40
CA ILE A 84 16.37 -4.30 0.70
C ILE A 84 14.92 -4.68 1.01
N GLY A 85 14.19 -5.10 -0.02
CA GLY A 85 12.75 -5.31 0.06
C GLY A 85 12.02 -4.07 0.54
N LEU A 86 11.41 -4.15 1.73
CA LEU A 86 10.65 -3.06 2.36
C LEU A 86 11.55 -2.05 3.11
N GLU A 87 12.83 -2.37 3.31
CA GLU A 87 13.77 -1.52 4.05
C GLU A 87 14.57 -0.61 3.12
N THR A 88 14.88 0.60 3.59
CA THR A 88 15.57 1.62 2.79
C THR A 88 16.62 2.36 3.62
N GLN A 89 17.83 2.51 3.09
CA GLN A 89 18.91 3.27 3.72
C GLN A 89 19.55 4.21 2.70
N THR A 90 19.84 5.45 3.12
CA THR A 90 20.55 6.44 2.29
C THR A 90 21.99 6.57 2.77
N PHE A 91 22.90 6.67 1.81
CA PHE A 91 24.34 6.89 1.98
C PHE A 91 24.80 8.05 1.10
N PHE A 92 25.98 8.58 1.40
CA PHE A 92 26.62 9.62 0.59
C PHE A 92 27.90 9.12 -0.09
N ILE A 93 28.41 9.87 -1.07
CA ILE A 93 29.61 9.52 -1.87
C ILE A 93 30.85 9.20 -1.03
N ASN A 94 31.01 9.83 0.13
CA ASN A 94 32.09 9.60 1.08
C ASN A 94 31.90 8.34 1.93
N GLU A 95 30.73 7.71 1.87
CA GLU A 95 30.31 6.54 2.64
C GLU A 95 30.09 5.32 1.76
N LEU A 96 30.58 5.33 0.51
CA LEU A 96 30.41 4.20 -0.42
C LEU A 96 30.89 2.87 0.16
N GLU A 97 31.89 2.90 1.05
CA GLU A 97 32.36 1.71 1.74
C GLU A 97 31.32 1.12 2.72
N ASN A 98 30.49 1.97 3.33
CA ASN A 98 29.49 1.56 4.30
C ASN A 98 28.32 0.81 3.65
N ILE A 99 28.08 0.98 2.35
CA ILE A 99 27.04 0.26 1.59
C ILE A 99 27.24 -1.25 1.70
N PHE A 100 28.47 -1.73 1.47
CA PHE A 100 28.77 -3.16 1.47
C PHE A 100 28.78 -3.75 2.88
N GLN A 101 29.22 -2.98 3.87
CA GLN A 101 29.11 -3.37 5.28
C GLN A 101 27.65 -3.49 5.71
N PHE A 102 26.80 -2.54 5.31
CA PHE A 102 25.36 -2.56 5.55
C PHE A 102 24.69 -3.77 4.88
N LEU A 103 25.00 -4.04 3.60
CA LEU A 103 24.50 -5.23 2.90
C LEU A 103 24.90 -6.51 3.63
N ALA A 104 26.18 -6.66 3.99
CA ALA A 104 26.66 -7.84 4.73
C ALA A 104 25.93 -8.00 6.06
N TYR A 105 25.76 -6.91 6.82
CA TYR A 105 25.02 -6.90 8.08
C TYR A 105 23.58 -7.36 7.88
N LYS A 106 22.87 -6.83 6.88
CA LYS A 106 21.46 -7.15 6.62
C LYS A 106 21.26 -8.58 6.13
N ILE A 107 22.14 -9.08 5.27
CA ILE A 107 22.12 -10.48 4.85
C ILE A 107 22.33 -11.41 6.04
N ARG A 108 23.22 -11.07 6.97
CA ARG A 108 23.39 -11.84 8.22
C ARG A 108 22.14 -11.77 9.08
N GLU A 109 21.61 -10.57 9.32
CA GLU A 109 20.41 -10.34 10.13
C GLU A 109 19.24 -11.22 9.67
N TYR A 110 18.99 -11.27 8.36
CA TYR A 110 17.88 -12.05 7.81
C TYR A 110 18.18 -13.54 7.66
N ASN A 111 19.44 -13.96 7.49
CA ASN A 111 19.77 -15.38 7.40
C ASN A 111 20.13 -16.05 8.74
N GLN A 112 19.96 -15.38 9.88
CA GLN A 112 20.15 -16.02 11.19
C GLN A 112 19.29 -17.28 11.36
N ILE A 113 18.11 -17.31 10.75
CA ILE A 113 17.19 -18.45 10.76
C ILE A 113 16.54 -18.55 9.37
N THR A 114 16.79 -19.64 8.64
CA THR A 114 15.99 -19.94 7.44
C THR A 114 14.57 -20.29 7.87
N LEU A 115 13.63 -19.41 7.57
CA LEU A 115 12.23 -19.63 7.89
C LEU A 115 11.59 -20.50 6.82
N ASP A 116 10.90 -21.56 7.22
CA ASP A 116 10.05 -22.34 6.33
C ASP A 116 8.68 -21.67 6.15
N LYS A 117 7.86 -22.21 5.25
CA LYS A 117 6.54 -21.65 4.95
C LYS A 117 5.62 -21.58 6.18
N ILE A 118 5.71 -22.55 7.10
CA ILE A 118 4.90 -22.59 8.31
C ILE A 118 5.33 -21.45 9.25
N SER A 119 6.63 -21.25 9.43
CA SER A 119 7.18 -20.18 10.24
C SER A 119 6.82 -18.80 9.68
N ILE A 120 6.85 -18.64 8.36
CA ILE A 120 6.41 -17.39 7.71
C ILE A 120 4.94 -17.11 7.97
N ARG A 121 4.07 -18.11 7.87
CA ARG A 121 2.65 -17.96 8.19
C ARG A 121 2.41 -17.62 9.65
N GLN A 122 3.17 -18.22 10.56
CA GLN A 122 3.11 -17.86 11.98
C GLN A 122 3.53 -16.42 12.21
N LEU A 123 4.59 -15.95 11.55
CA LEU A 123 5.00 -14.55 11.61
C LEU A 123 3.94 -13.60 11.05
N LEU A 124 3.29 -13.95 9.94
CA LEU A 124 2.16 -13.19 9.40
C LEU A 124 1.02 -13.06 10.42
N LEU A 125 0.67 -14.15 11.13
CA LEU A 125 -0.33 -14.11 12.20
C LEU A 125 0.11 -13.23 13.37
N ASN A 126 1.39 -13.32 13.76
CA ASN A 126 1.94 -12.47 14.82
C ASN A 126 1.91 -10.99 14.43
N CYS A 127 2.19 -10.65 13.16
CA CYS A 127 2.08 -9.27 12.67
C CYS A 127 0.66 -8.72 12.82
N LEU A 128 -0.36 -9.55 12.56
CA LEU A 128 -1.76 -9.15 12.74
C LEU A 128 -2.09 -8.90 14.21
N GLU A 129 -1.50 -9.67 15.12
CA GLU A 129 -1.66 -9.45 16.55
C GLU A 129 -0.96 -8.16 16.99
N ASP A 130 0.26 -7.91 16.53
CA ASP A 130 0.96 -6.63 16.76
C ASP A 130 0.12 -5.44 16.25
N ILE A 131 -0.46 -5.55 15.04
CA ILE A 131 -1.33 -4.51 14.47
C ILE A 131 -2.56 -4.26 15.35
N LYS A 132 -3.19 -5.30 15.92
CA LYS A 132 -4.35 -5.12 16.83
C LYS A 132 -3.97 -4.43 18.13
N GLN A 133 -2.70 -4.52 18.54
CA GLN A 133 -2.14 -3.88 19.72
C GLN A 133 -1.53 -2.51 19.40
N ASP A 134 -1.70 -2.00 18.18
CA ASP A 134 -1.10 -0.76 17.66
C ASP A 134 0.44 -0.75 17.64
N GLU A 135 1.07 -1.93 17.69
CA GLU A 135 2.52 -2.13 17.65
C GLU A 135 3.05 -2.19 16.21
N TYR A 136 2.79 -1.14 15.42
CA TYR A 136 3.09 -1.11 13.97
C TYR A 136 4.58 -1.23 13.64
N GLN A 137 5.47 -0.70 14.48
CA GLN A 137 6.92 -0.81 14.29
C GLN A 137 7.36 -2.28 14.36
N TYR A 138 6.91 -2.99 15.40
CA TYR A 138 7.21 -4.41 15.57
C TYR A 138 6.58 -5.29 14.49
N ALA A 139 5.38 -4.92 14.00
CA ALA A 139 4.77 -5.58 12.86
C ALA A 139 5.62 -5.38 11.60
N PHE A 140 6.07 -4.14 11.34
CA PHE A 140 6.84 -3.80 10.15
C PHE A 140 8.19 -4.50 10.09
N GLU A 141 8.91 -4.60 11.23
CA GLU A 141 10.15 -5.37 11.32
C GLU A 141 9.96 -6.86 10.99
N LYS A 142 8.83 -7.44 11.38
CA LYS A 142 8.47 -8.82 11.00
C LYS A 142 8.12 -8.89 9.50
N TYR A 143 7.38 -7.92 8.96
CA TYR A 143 7.10 -7.86 7.52
C TYR A 143 8.36 -7.75 6.66
N GLN A 144 9.39 -7.02 7.09
CA GLN A 144 10.69 -6.97 6.39
C GLN A 144 11.31 -8.37 6.26
N LYS A 145 11.32 -9.15 7.35
CA LYS A 145 11.81 -10.55 7.36
C LYS A 145 10.94 -11.44 6.48
N ILE A 146 9.61 -11.33 6.60
CA ILE A 146 8.66 -12.09 5.78
C ILE A 146 8.88 -11.83 4.29
N TYR A 147 9.01 -10.56 3.89
CA TYR A 147 9.29 -10.18 2.52
C TYR A 147 10.56 -10.86 2.02
N TYR A 148 11.65 -10.73 2.78
CA TYR A 148 12.95 -11.26 2.42
C TYR A 148 12.92 -12.78 2.15
N HIS A 149 12.41 -13.56 3.11
CA HIS A 149 12.35 -15.01 2.97
C HIS A 149 11.33 -15.46 1.93
N SER A 150 10.15 -14.85 1.90
CA SER A 150 9.09 -15.21 0.93
C SER A 150 9.54 -14.96 -0.49
N PHE A 151 10.27 -13.87 -0.74
CA PHE A 151 10.86 -13.57 -2.03
C PHE A 151 11.91 -14.63 -2.41
N LEU A 152 12.87 -14.90 -1.52
CA LEU A 152 13.96 -15.86 -1.79
C LEU A 152 13.46 -17.28 -2.07
N GLN A 153 12.41 -17.70 -1.36
CA GLN A 153 11.89 -19.06 -1.43
C GLN A 153 10.72 -19.22 -2.42
N GLY A 154 10.29 -18.14 -3.07
CA GLY A 154 9.19 -18.16 -4.03
C GLY A 154 7.81 -18.38 -3.40
N PHE A 155 7.62 -17.99 -2.14
CA PHE A 155 6.33 -18.07 -1.43
C PHE A 155 5.41 -16.91 -1.84
N ASN A 156 4.95 -16.94 -3.09
CA ASN A 156 4.22 -15.83 -3.72
C ASN A 156 2.95 -15.41 -2.95
N TYR A 157 2.23 -16.36 -2.35
CA TYR A 157 1.02 -16.04 -1.56
C TYR A 157 1.38 -15.20 -0.33
N GLU A 158 2.36 -15.65 0.45
CA GLU A 158 2.84 -14.99 1.65
C GLU A 158 3.52 -13.63 1.33
N LEU A 159 4.29 -13.58 0.24
CA LEU A 159 4.89 -12.33 -0.27
C LEU A 159 3.81 -11.30 -0.64
N THR A 160 2.79 -11.73 -1.37
CA THR A 160 1.68 -10.86 -1.79
C THR A 160 0.92 -10.32 -0.57
N ARG A 161 0.67 -11.17 0.43
CA ARG A 161 0.05 -10.78 1.70
C ARG A 161 0.88 -9.72 2.42
N CYS A 162 2.16 -10.00 2.60
CA CYS A 162 3.11 -9.12 3.27
C CYS A 162 3.15 -7.73 2.62
N LEU A 163 3.22 -7.67 1.28
CA LEU A 163 3.21 -6.42 0.53
C LEU A 163 1.92 -5.63 0.74
N SER A 164 0.77 -6.30 0.71
CA SER A 164 -0.51 -5.64 0.99
C SER A 164 -0.52 -4.98 2.36
N ASP A 165 -0.15 -5.73 3.40
CA ASP A 165 -0.19 -5.24 4.78
C ASP A 165 0.88 -4.15 5.03
N ALA A 166 2.10 -4.32 4.50
CA ALA A 166 3.16 -3.31 4.58
C ALA A 166 2.79 -2.01 3.84
N GLY A 167 2.11 -2.12 2.69
CA GLY A 167 1.60 -0.97 1.96
C GLY A 167 0.60 -0.15 2.77
N ILE A 168 -0.23 -0.80 3.59
CA ILE A 168 -1.13 -0.12 4.52
C ILE A 168 -0.34 0.57 5.64
N ILE A 169 0.73 -0.03 6.15
CA ILE A 169 1.58 0.61 7.16
C ILE A 169 2.24 1.87 6.59
N PHE A 170 2.79 1.82 5.37
CA PHE A 170 3.33 3.01 4.70
C PHE A 170 2.27 4.10 4.55
N PHE A 171 1.05 3.71 4.18
CA PHE A 171 -0.09 4.63 4.11
C PHE A 171 -0.39 5.29 5.46
N LYS A 172 -0.45 4.51 6.56
CA LYS A 172 -0.68 5.05 7.90
C LYS A 172 0.38 6.07 8.32
N ASN A 173 1.61 5.87 7.85
CA ASN A 173 2.74 6.77 8.09
C ASN A 173 2.76 8.00 7.16
N GLY A 174 1.81 8.10 6.21
CA GLY A 174 1.74 9.22 5.25
C GLY A 174 2.68 9.09 4.05
N ASP A 175 3.39 7.96 3.91
CA ASP A 175 4.25 7.69 2.74
C ASP A 175 3.39 7.11 1.60
N TYR A 176 2.61 7.98 0.97
CA TYR A 176 1.67 7.60 -0.10
C TYR A 176 2.37 7.02 -1.32
N ILE A 177 3.59 7.48 -1.61
CA ILE A 177 4.37 7.03 -2.77
C ILE A 177 4.76 5.56 -2.58
N ARG A 178 5.35 5.21 -1.43
CA ARG A 178 5.68 3.81 -1.13
C ARG A 178 4.44 2.95 -0.95
N ALA A 179 3.38 3.47 -0.33
CA ALA A 179 2.12 2.75 -0.22
C ALA A 179 1.57 2.37 -1.61
N GLN A 180 1.56 3.33 -2.54
CA GLN A 180 1.08 3.12 -3.90
C GLN A 180 1.93 2.09 -4.65
N SER A 181 3.25 2.21 -4.63
CA SER A 181 4.14 1.25 -5.32
C SER A 181 4.00 -0.16 -4.74
N THR A 182 3.95 -0.28 -3.41
CA THR A 182 3.83 -1.55 -2.69
C THR A 182 2.50 -2.24 -2.99
N LEU A 183 1.37 -1.51 -2.90
CA LEU A 183 0.03 -2.08 -3.12
C LEU A 183 -0.24 -2.38 -4.60
N HIS A 184 0.28 -1.57 -5.51
CA HIS A 184 0.22 -1.89 -6.94
C HIS A 184 0.99 -3.18 -7.26
N TYR A 185 2.18 -3.35 -6.66
CA TYR A 185 2.94 -4.59 -6.82
C TYR A 185 2.23 -5.80 -6.19
N ALA A 186 1.68 -5.65 -4.99
CA ALA A 186 0.84 -6.69 -4.38
C ALA A 186 -0.30 -7.10 -5.31
N SER A 187 -0.99 -6.13 -5.94
CA SER A 187 -2.09 -6.45 -6.85
C SER A 187 -1.61 -7.19 -8.10
N THR A 188 -0.47 -6.77 -8.66
CA THR A 188 0.15 -7.45 -9.81
C THR A 188 0.51 -8.89 -9.49
N LEU A 189 1.15 -9.13 -8.33
CA LEU A 189 1.46 -10.50 -7.89
C LEU A 189 0.20 -11.33 -7.63
N SER A 190 -0.87 -10.72 -7.11
CA SER A 190 -2.13 -11.40 -6.82
C SER A 190 -2.83 -11.96 -8.06
N ASP A 191 -2.51 -11.43 -9.26
CA ASP A 191 -3.03 -11.93 -10.53
C ASP A 191 -2.36 -13.24 -10.99
N ASN A 192 -1.31 -13.69 -10.28
CA ASN A 192 -0.70 -15.01 -10.51
C ASN A 192 -1.77 -16.12 -10.41
N PRO A 193 -1.88 -17.03 -11.40
CA PRO A 193 -2.90 -18.09 -11.39
C PRO A 193 -2.74 -19.08 -10.23
N ASN A 194 -1.55 -19.19 -9.63
CA ASN A 194 -1.29 -20.05 -8.48
C ASN A 194 -1.76 -19.44 -7.15
N ILE A 195 -2.12 -18.15 -7.14
CA ILE A 195 -2.81 -17.52 -6.00
C ILE A 195 -4.29 -17.68 -6.27
N VAL A 196 -4.91 -18.71 -5.68
CA VAL A 196 -6.34 -19.05 -5.90
C VAL A 196 -7.29 -18.37 -4.91
N ASP A 197 -6.75 -17.73 -3.88
CA ASP A 197 -7.50 -17.07 -2.82
C ASP A 197 -8.13 -15.77 -3.33
N ILE A 198 -9.37 -15.88 -3.80
CA ILE A 198 -10.10 -14.77 -4.38
C ILE A 198 -10.45 -13.67 -3.36
N ASN A 199 -10.56 -14.01 -2.07
CA ASN A 199 -10.81 -13.03 -1.01
C ASN A 199 -9.56 -12.15 -0.80
N LEU A 200 -8.37 -12.76 -0.78
CA LEU A 200 -7.11 -12.01 -0.75
C LEU A 200 -7.00 -11.06 -1.95
N LYS A 201 -7.31 -11.52 -3.16
CA LYS A 201 -7.29 -10.66 -4.37
C LYS A 201 -8.24 -9.47 -4.24
N ALA A 202 -9.44 -9.69 -3.69
CA ALA A 202 -10.41 -8.64 -3.47
C ALA A 202 -9.90 -7.58 -2.49
N GLN A 203 -9.30 -8.00 -1.36
CA GLN A 203 -8.73 -7.10 -0.36
C GLN A 203 -7.59 -6.25 -0.92
N ILE A 204 -6.67 -6.88 -1.67
CA ILE A 204 -5.52 -6.18 -2.27
C ILE A 204 -5.99 -5.14 -3.29
N ALA A 205 -6.93 -5.51 -4.17
CA ALA A 205 -7.50 -4.58 -5.13
C ALA A 205 -8.19 -3.40 -4.44
N TYR A 206 -8.92 -3.66 -3.35
CA TYR A 206 -9.55 -2.61 -2.55
C TYR A 206 -8.53 -1.67 -1.93
N ASN A 207 -7.51 -2.21 -1.25
CA ASN A 207 -6.45 -1.41 -0.63
C ASN A 207 -5.67 -0.58 -1.66
N ALA A 208 -5.39 -1.14 -2.85
CA ALA A 208 -4.78 -0.38 -3.94
C ALA A 208 -5.69 0.76 -4.43
N ALA A 209 -7.00 0.50 -4.59
CA ALA A 209 -7.97 1.51 -5.01
C ALA A 209 -8.00 2.71 -4.07
N GLU A 210 -7.98 2.47 -2.76
CA GLU A 210 -7.99 3.54 -1.75
C GLU A 210 -6.77 4.45 -1.87
N ILE A 211 -5.58 3.91 -2.14
CA ILE A 211 -4.39 4.73 -2.35
C ILE A 211 -4.51 5.56 -3.62
N PHE A 212 -4.93 4.97 -4.73
CA PHE A 212 -5.14 5.71 -5.98
C PHE A 212 -6.21 6.81 -5.83
N LYS A 213 -7.25 6.57 -5.02
CA LYS A 213 -8.26 7.58 -4.68
C LYS A 213 -7.61 8.76 -3.95
N LEU A 214 -6.80 8.49 -2.93
CA LEU A 214 -6.13 9.53 -2.14
C LEU A 214 -5.10 10.32 -2.93
N THR A 215 -4.36 9.66 -3.83
CA THR A 215 -3.39 10.32 -4.73
C THR A 215 -4.04 10.96 -5.96
N GLN A 216 -5.37 11.10 -5.98
CA GLN A 216 -6.17 11.74 -7.03
C GLN A 216 -6.05 11.09 -8.42
N HIS A 217 -5.65 9.82 -8.47
CA HIS A 217 -5.65 8.99 -9.68
C HIS A 217 -7.00 8.27 -9.82
N LEU A 218 -8.08 9.04 -9.96
CA LEU A 218 -9.47 8.55 -9.87
C LEU A 218 -9.82 7.44 -10.88
N GLU A 219 -9.27 7.48 -12.10
CA GLU A 219 -9.49 6.41 -13.09
C GLU A 219 -8.89 5.08 -12.64
N HIS A 220 -7.68 5.09 -12.09
CA HIS A 220 -7.06 3.88 -11.53
C HIS A 220 -7.83 3.39 -10.32
N ALA A 221 -8.26 4.29 -9.43
CA ALA A 221 -9.10 3.93 -8.28
C ALA A 221 -10.39 3.23 -8.72
N TYR A 222 -11.07 3.76 -9.76
CA TYR A 222 -12.26 3.16 -10.35
C TYR A 222 -12.00 1.72 -10.81
N ASP A 223 -10.96 1.48 -11.60
CA ASP A 223 -10.64 0.15 -12.13
C ASP A 223 -10.34 -0.86 -11.01
N PHE A 224 -9.60 -0.43 -9.98
CA PHE A 224 -9.31 -1.27 -8.82
C PHE A 224 -10.54 -1.55 -7.95
N TYR A 225 -11.47 -0.60 -7.76
CA TYR A 225 -12.72 -0.87 -7.05
C TYR A 225 -13.63 -1.84 -7.82
N VAL A 226 -13.68 -1.75 -9.15
CA VAL A 226 -14.39 -2.73 -9.98
C VAL A 226 -13.75 -4.12 -9.83
N LYS A 227 -12.42 -4.21 -9.89
CA LYS A 227 -11.68 -5.47 -9.66
C LYS A 227 -11.97 -6.05 -8.27
N ALA A 228 -11.95 -5.21 -7.23
CA ALA A 228 -12.25 -5.60 -5.87
C ALA A 228 -13.69 -6.12 -5.70
N GLY A 229 -14.68 -5.39 -6.24
CA GLY A 229 -16.09 -5.78 -6.16
C GLY A 229 -16.39 -7.10 -6.86
N ASN A 230 -15.81 -7.32 -8.06
CA ASN A 230 -15.97 -8.59 -8.78
C ASN A 230 -15.34 -9.76 -8.02
N ALA A 231 -14.12 -9.60 -7.51
CA ALA A 231 -13.47 -10.63 -6.70
C ALA A 231 -14.24 -10.91 -5.40
N ALA A 232 -14.75 -9.87 -4.73
CA ALA A 232 -15.55 -10.00 -3.52
C ALA A 232 -16.89 -10.74 -3.78
N TYR A 233 -17.50 -10.52 -4.96
CA TYR A 233 -18.69 -11.26 -5.37
C TYR A 233 -18.41 -12.77 -5.50
N TYR A 234 -17.34 -13.15 -6.18
CA TYR A 234 -16.96 -14.56 -6.34
C TYR A 234 -16.50 -15.21 -5.02
N SER A 235 -15.95 -14.43 -4.08
CA SER A 235 -15.58 -14.93 -2.76
C SER A 235 -16.75 -15.01 -1.77
N GLY A 236 -17.91 -14.43 -2.11
CA GLY A 236 -19.05 -14.29 -1.21
C GLY A 236 -18.81 -13.31 -0.05
N ASN A 237 -17.83 -12.43 -0.15
CA ASN A 237 -17.50 -11.44 0.87
C ASN A 237 -18.43 -10.22 0.77
N VAL A 238 -19.66 -10.37 1.25
CA VAL A 238 -20.72 -9.35 1.17
C VAL A 238 -20.28 -7.97 1.70
N PRO A 239 -19.60 -7.85 2.85
CA PRO A 239 -19.15 -6.54 3.33
C PRO A 239 -18.14 -5.88 2.40
N LEU A 240 -17.22 -6.64 1.79
CA LEU A 240 -16.28 -6.08 0.83
C LEU A 240 -16.94 -5.68 -0.50
N ILE A 241 -17.99 -6.40 -0.94
CA ILE A 241 -18.81 -5.96 -2.08
C ILE A 241 -19.45 -4.60 -1.77
N PHE A 242 -20.04 -4.46 -0.57
CA PHE A 242 -20.65 -3.21 -0.15
C PHE A 242 -19.65 -2.06 -0.15
N LEU A 243 -18.48 -2.25 0.47
CA LEU A 243 -17.42 -1.24 0.53
C LEU A 243 -16.90 -0.84 -0.86
N ALA A 244 -16.72 -1.82 -1.76
CA ALA A 244 -16.30 -1.55 -3.13
C ALA A 244 -17.35 -0.72 -3.87
N LEU A 245 -18.65 -1.03 -3.71
CA LEU A 245 -19.74 -0.28 -4.36
C LEU A 245 -19.87 1.16 -3.84
N THR A 246 -19.76 1.37 -2.53
CA THR A 246 -19.85 2.72 -1.96
C THR A 246 -18.65 3.58 -2.35
N SER A 247 -17.46 2.98 -2.38
CA SER A 247 -16.23 3.70 -2.79
C SER A 247 -16.19 3.94 -4.31
N LEU A 248 -16.75 3.02 -5.11
CA LEU A 248 -16.96 3.24 -6.55
C LEU A 248 -17.95 4.38 -6.81
N ALA A 249 -19.02 4.47 -6.02
CA ALA A 249 -19.95 5.60 -6.09
C ALA A 249 -19.25 6.93 -5.78
N GLU A 250 -18.42 6.96 -4.73
CA GLU A 250 -17.63 8.14 -4.36
C GLU A 250 -16.69 8.58 -5.51
N VAL A 251 -15.89 7.65 -6.05
CA VAL A 251 -14.95 7.97 -7.14
C VAL A 251 -15.70 8.43 -8.40
N THR A 252 -16.76 7.74 -8.79
CA THR A 252 -17.56 8.12 -9.97
C THR A 252 -18.26 9.46 -9.80
N TYR A 253 -18.66 9.82 -8.57
CA TYR A 253 -19.21 11.13 -8.25
C TYR A 253 -18.17 12.23 -8.53
N PHE A 254 -16.94 12.07 -8.04
CA PHE A 254 -15.85 13.03 -8.30
C PHE A 254 -15.46 13.09 -9.78
N MET A 255 -15.56 11.97 -10.50
CA MET A 255 -15.38 11.93 -11.96
C MET A 255 -16.59 12.48 -12.75
N ARG A 256 -17.68 12.88 -12.07
CA ARG A 256 -18.94 13.35 -12.66
C ARG A 256 -19.63 12.31 -13.57
N LYS A 257 -19.42 11.02 -13.30
CA LYS A 257 -20.09 9.90 -13.97
C LYS A 257 -21.37 9.53 -13.22
N TRP A 258 -22.34 10.45 -13.21
CA TRP A 258 -23.54 10.38 -12.36
C TRP A 258 -24.34 9.09 -12.49
N ASP A 259 -24.50 8.55 -13.71
CA ASP A 259 -25.21 7.29 -13.95
C ASP A 259 -24.54 6.11 -13.22
N LEU A 260 -23.21 6.06 -13.23
CA LEU A 260 -22.44 5.02 -12.54
C LEU A 260 -22.47 5.20 -11.03
N THR A 261 -22.52 6.46 -10.56
CA THR A 261 -22.70 6.77 -9.14
C THR A 261 -24.04 6.23 -8.65
N LEU A 262 -25.13 6.58 -9.34
CA LEU A 262 -26.48 6.12 -9.01
C LEU A 262 -26.57 4.59 -9.03
N TYR A 263 -26.06 3.96 -10.10
CA TYR A 263 -26.05 2.51 -10.22
C TYR A 263 -25.34 1.82 -9.04
N SER A 264 -24.17 2.33 -8.64
CA SER A 264 -23.38 1.77 -7.55
C SER A 264 -24.11 1.89 -6.21
N LEU A 265 -24.73 3.05 -5.93
CA LEU A 265 -25.49 3.30 -4.71
C LEU A 265 -26.75 2.44 -4.62
N GLU A 266 -27.51 2.32 -5.72
CA GLU A 266 -28.71 1.49 -5.78
C GLU A 266 -28.36 0.01 -5.56
N LYS A 267 -27.25 -0.46 -6.12
CA LYS A 267 -26.74 -1.82 -5.85
C LYS A 267 -26.34 -2.01 -4.39
N ALA A 268 -25.62 -1.04 -3.80
CA ALA A 268 -25.21 -1.09 -2.40
C ALA A 268 -26.44 -1.12 -1.47
N GLN A 269 -27.46 -0.32 -1.78
CA GLN A 269 -28.72 -0.30 -1.04
C GLN A 269 -29.46 -1.64 -1.12
N LYS A 270 -29.62 -2.21 -2.33
CA LYS A 270 -30.24 -3.54 -2.52
C LYS A 270 -29.52 -4.64 -1.75
N LEU A 271 -28.18 -4.59 -1.72
CA LEU A 271 -27.35 -5.55 -0.98
C LEU A 271 -27.56 -5.47 0.54
N ILE A 272 -27.73 -4.28 1.09
CA ILE A 272 -28.03 -4.11 2.52
C ILE A 272 -29.45 -4.59 2.85
N LEU A 273 -30.42 -4.31 1.97
CA LEU A 273 -31.82 -4.67 2.17
C LEU A 273 -32.10 -6.17 1.98
N SER A 274 -31.17 -6.96 1.42
CA SER A 274 -31.36 -8.41 1.28
C SER A 274 -31.29 -9.18 2.60
N ASP A 275 -30.76 -8.58 3.66
CA ASP A 275 -30.74 -9.12 5.02
C ASP A 275 -31.04 -7.98 5.99
N PRO A 276 -32.34 -7.67 6.21
CA PRO A 276 -32.77 -6.44 6.87
C PRO A 276 -32.59 -6.47 8.39
N SER A 277 -32.02 -5.39 8.93
CA SER A 277 -31.95 -5.08 10.36
C SER A 277 -32.23 -3.59 10.58
N PRO A 278 -32.58 -3.15 11.81
CA PRO A 278 -32.77 -1.73 12.11
C PRO A 278 -31.57 -0.84 11.71
N GLU A 279 -30.35 -1.31 11.92
CA GLU A 279 -29.10 -0.63 11.54
C GLU A 279 -28.97 -0.53 10.02
N ARG A 280 -29.27 -1.63 9.33
CA ARG A 280 -29.21 -1.72 7.86
C ARG A 280 -30.27 -0.85 7.18
N TYR A 281 -31.47 -0.73 7.76
CA TYR A 281 -32.47 0.22 7.28
C TYR A 281 -32.02 1.67 7.39
N LYS A 282 -31.34 2.05 8.49
CA LYS A 282 -30.75 3.39 8.62
C LYS A 282 -29.72 3.67 7.53
N ILE A 283 -28.85 2.72 7.24
CA ILE A 283 -27.84 2.86 6.17
C ILE A 283 -28.52 2.97 4.80
N ALA A 284 -29.50 2.10 4.52
CA ALA A 284 -30.26 2.13 3.26
C ALA A 284 -31.03 3.45 3.06
N PHE A 285 -31.53 4.05 4.14
CA PHE A 285 -32.21 5.34 4.11
C PHE A 285 -31.23 6.48 3.78
N GLU A 286 -30.04 6.51 4.37
CA GLU A 286 -29.03 7.52 4.06
C GLU A 286 -28.53 7.39 2.60
N LEU A 287 -28.37 6.16 2.09
CA LEU A 287 -28.09 5.93 0.67
C LEU A 287 -29.22 6.48 -0.23
N GLN A 288 -30.48 6.26 0.13
CA GLN A 288 -31.64 6.79 -0.61
C GLN A 288 -31.64 8.33 -0.65
N ARG A 289 -31.32 8.99 0.46
CA ARG A 289 -31.21 10.45 0.53
C ARG A 289 -30.14 10.96 -0.41
N PHE A 290 -29.00 10.28 -0.48
CA PHE A 290 -27.92 10.67 -1.39
C PHE A 290 -28.28 10.47 -2.86
N VAL A 291 -28.90 9.33 -3.21
CA VAL A 291 -29.46 9.08 -4.55
C VAL A 291 -30.44 10.20 -4.96
N THR A 292 -31.35 10.57 -4.06
CA THR A 292 -32.33 11.64 -4.30
C THR A 292 -31.64 12.99 -4.58
N LYS A 293 -30.55 13.28 -3.87
CA LYS A 293 -29.77 14.50 -4.09
C LYS A 293 -29.05 14.50 -5.45
N ILE A 294 -28.46 13.38 -5.87
CA ILE A 294 -27.81 13.29 -7.18
C ILE A 294 -28.85 13.49 -8.30
N TYR A 295 -30.05 12.92 -8.16
CA TYR A 295 -31.15 13.17 -9.10
C TYR A 295 -31.53 14.67 -9.17
N GLN A 296 -31.49 15.38 -8.03
CA GLN A 296 -31.70 16.85 -8.01
C GLN A 296 -30.55 17.61 -8.69
N GLU A 297 -29.29 17.19 -8.53
CA GLU A 297 -28.15 17.82 -9.21
C GLU A 297 -28.20 17.60 -10.73
N LEU A 298 -28.59 16.40 -11.17
CA LEU A 298 -28.82 16.07 -12.58
C LEU A 298 -29.96 16.90 -13.19
N SER A 299 -31.08 17.06 -12.49
CA SER A 299 -32.20 17.84 -12.99
C SER A 299 -31.85 19.33 -13.11
N VAL A 300 -31.06 19.88 -12.18
CA VAL A 300 -30.56 21.26 -12.25
C VAL A 300 -29.55 21.45 -13.40
N GLN A 301 -28.64 20.50 -13.63
CA GLN A 301 -27.70 20.56 -14.78
C GLN A 301 -28.43 20.53 -16.13
N GLN A 302 -29.52 19.75 -16.23
CA GLN A 302 -30.36 19.73 -17.43
C GLN A 302 -31.13 21.04 -17.65
N HIS A 303 -31.34 21.85 -16.59
CA HIS A 303 -32.08 23.12 -16.65
C HIS A 303 -31.18 24.37 -16.69
N GLN A 304 -29.86 24.24 -16.58
CA GLN A 304 -28.90 25.37 -16.68
C GLN A 304 -28.29 25.48 -18.09
N ILE A 305 -29.14 25.78 -19.07
CA ILE A 305 -28.79 26.65 -20.21
C ILE A 305 -29.34 28.03 -19.89
N SER A 306 -28.65 28.81 -19.04
CA SER A 306 -28.62 30.29 -19.02
C SER A 306 -28.22 30.88 -17.65
N THR A 307 -27.15 31.68 -17.71
CA THR A 307 -26.80 32.92 -16.98
C THR A 307 -26.78 32.99 -15.44
N THR A 308 -25.55 33.26 -14.96
CA THR A 308 -25.08 34.02 -13.77
C THR A 308 -25.37 33.50 -12.36
N PRO A 309 -24.35 33.48 -11.47
CA PRO A 309 -24.42 32.76 -10.21
C PRO A 309 -25.22 33.55 -9.17
N SER A 310 -26.31 32.98 -8.69
CA SER A 310 -27.09 33.54 -7.59
C SER A 310 -26.45 33.19 -6.24
N LEU A 311 -26.92 33.80 -5.16
CA LEU A 311 -26.66 33.44 -3.75
C LEU A 311 -26.70 31.90 -3.50
N PHE A 312 -27.40 31.17 -4.37
CA PHE A 312 -27.47 29.73 -4.41
C PHE A 312 -26.15 29.03 -4.76
N ASP A 313 -25.26 29.62 -5.56
CA ASP A 313 -23.93 29.06 -5.86
C ASP A 313 -22.94 29.25 -4.69
N GLU A 314 -23.10 30.29 -3.88
CA GLU A 314 -22.38 30.42 -2.60
C GLU A 314 -22.90 29.43 -1.55
N ILE A 315 -24.23 29.25 -1.46
CA ILE A 315 -24.84 28.18 -0.65
C ILE A 315 -24.41 26.81 -1.17
N LYS A 316 -24.33 26.60 -2.49
CA LYS A 316 -23.85 25.35 -3.11
C LYS A 316 -22.39 25.09 -2.79
N LYS A 317 -21.53 26.12 -2.70
CA LYS A 317 -20.12 26.01 -2.29
C LYS A 317 -19.97 25.67 -0.80
N LEU A 318 -20.75 26.33 0.07
CA LEU A 318 -20.82 26.03 1.50
C LEU A 318 -21.45 24.65 1.78
N THR A 319 -22.43 24.25 0.98
CA THR A 319 -23.15 22.98 1.11
C THR A 319 -22.37 21.84 0.46
N LEU A 320 -21.60 22.04 -0.64
CA LEU A 320 -20.65 21.06 -1.18
C LEU A 320 -19.53 20.81 -0.18
N SER A 321 -19.00 21.85 0.46
CA SER A 321 -18.01 21.72 1.54
C SER A 321 -18.59 20.88 2.69
N ALA A 322 -19.83 21.14 3.10
CA ALA A 322 -20.51 20.38 4.15
C ALA A 322 -21.05 19.00 3.71
N LEU A 323 -21.02 18.66 2.40
CA LEU A 323 -21.50 17.37 1.88
C LEU A 323 -20.40 16.43 1.39
N VAL A 324 -19.24 16.96 1.00
CA VAL A 324 -18.00 16.17 0.91
C VAL A 324 -17.68 15.58 2.29
N ASP A 325 -18.11 16.25 3.36
CA ASP A 325 -18.11 15.75 4.73
C ASP A 325 -19.17 14.66 5.03
N ALA A 326 -20.08 14.26 4.12
CA ALA A 326 -21.38 13.68 4.52
C ALA A 326 -21.82 12.28 4.02
N VAL A 327 -21.08 11.50 3.22
CA VAL A 327 -21.76 10.38 2.51
C VAL A 327 -21.15 9.00 2.81
N VAL A 328 -21.79 8.23 3.68
CA VAL A 328 -21.39 6.88 4.14
C VAL A 328 -20.23 6.85 5.13
N GLY A 329 -19.09 7.50 4.81
CA GLY A 329 -18.05 7.75 5.82
C GLY A 329 -18.60 8.57 6.99
N ALA A 330 -19.59 9.44 6.72
CA ALA A 330 -20.11 10.42 7.69
C ALA A 330 -21.27 10.06 8.55
N ALA A 331 -22.09 9.12 8.09
CA ALA A 331 -23.04 8.48 8.98
C ALA A 331 -22.27 7.71 10.09
N VAL A 332 -21.07 7.22 9.78
CA VAL A 332 -20.08 6.75 10.76
C VAL A 332 -19.39 7.95 11.46
N TYR A 333 -18.92 8.99 10.74
CA TYR A 333 -18.25 10.19 11.33
C TYR A 333 -19.08 10.92 12.39
N LYS A 334 -20.40 11.02 12.22
CA LYS A 334 -21.30 11.74 13.14
C LYS A 334 -21.73 10.89 14.33
N LEU A 335 -21.66 9.56 14.21
CA LEU A 335 -21.85 8.65 15.35
C LEU A 335 -20.62 8.64 16.26
N PHE A 336 -19.43 8.94 15.72
CA PHE A 336 -18.13 8.82 16.42
C PHE A 336 -17.33 10.14 16.59
N GLY A 337 -17.79 11.26 16.02
CA GLY A 337 -17.21 12.60 16.26
C GLY A 337 -15.89 12.95 15.55
N ILE A 338 -15.65 12.44 14.34
CA ILE A 338 -14.33 12.54 13.67
C ILE A 338 -14.36 13.46 12.43
N SER A 339 -13.33 14.29 12.23
CA SER A 339 -13.14 15.16 11.06
C SER A 339 -11.99 14.68 10.14
N GLY A 340 -12.25 14.47 8.84
CA GLY A 340 -11.25 14.05 7.83
C GLY A 340 -11.75 13.01 6.81
N GLY A 341 -10.93 12.67 5.82
CA GLY A 341 -11.20 11.57 4.88
C GLY A 341 -10.82 10.20 5.45
N ILE A 342 -11.71 9.22 5.42
CA ILE A 342 -11.42 7.81 5.73
C ILE A 342 -10.89 7.12 4.49
N MET A 343 -9.76 6.44 4.69
CA MET A 343 -9.43 5.24 3.95
C MET A 343 -9.68 4.03 4.85
N LEU A 344 -10.45 3.08 4.34
CA LEU A 344 -10.56 1.76 4.95
C LEU A 344 -9.42 0.91 4.42
N ALA A 345 -8.59 0.39 5.33
CA ALA A 345 -7.51 -0.50 4.97
C ALA A 345 -7.71 -1.85 5.64
N ILE A 346 -7.57 -2.93 4.86
CA ILE A 346 -7.86 -4.29 5.31
C ILE A 346 -6.57 -5.05 5.57
N PHE A 347 -6.33 -5.37 6.84
CA PHE A 347 -5.37 -6.38 7.31
C PHE A 347 -6.10 -7.71 7.56
N GLY A 348 -5.40 -8.86 7.61
CA GLY A 348 -5.96 -10.16 8.07
C GLY A 348 -6.23 -11.28 7.05
N SER A 349 -6.43 -12.50 7.55
CA SER A 349 -6.55 -13.75 6.76
C SER A 349 -7.79 -13.81 5.84
N SER A 350 -7.72 -14.64 4.80
CA SER A 350 -8.84 -14.88 3.88
C SER A 350 -10.03 -15.63 4.48
N GLU A 351 -9.86 -16.18 5.69
CA GLU A 351 -10.91 -16.87 6.45
C GLU A 351 -11.87 -15.90 7.16
N TYR A 352 -11.55 -14.60 7.23
CA TYR A 352 -12.46 -13.60 7.74
C TYR A 352 -13.56 -13.31 6.71
N LYS A 353 -14.63 -14.12 6.74
CA LYS A 353 -15.98 -13.62 6.46
C LYS A 353 -16.22 -12.53 7.48
N PHE A 354 -16.24 -11.26 7.06
CA PHE A 354 -16.45 -10.10 7.93
C PHE A 354 -17.62 -10.36 8.90
N LYS A 355 -17.28 -10.74 10.13
CA LYS A 355 -18.15 -10.73 11.30
C LYS A 355 -17.53 -9.73 12.28
N GLY A 356 -17.66 -8.43 11.99
CA GLY A 356 -17.18 -7.30 12.84
C GLY A 356 -15.68 -7.36 13.20
N ASN A 357 -14.82 -6.43 12.85
CA ASN A 357 -14.72 -5.09 13.42
C ASN A 357 -13.22 -4.74 13.35
N THR A 358 -12.78 -4.07 12.30
CA THR A 358 -11.68 -3.10 12.42
C THR A 358 -11.85 -2.08 11.29
N VAL A 359 -12.40 -0.91 11.65
CA VAL A 359 -12.55 0.26 10.79
C VAL A 359 -11.62 1.31 11.37
N PHE A 360 -10.58 1.69 10.64
CA PHE A 360 -9.67 2.74 11.09
C PHE A 360 -10.18 4.09 10.58
N VAL A 361 -10.51 4.99 11.52
CA VAL A 361 -10.84 6.38 11.24
C VAL A 361 -9.76 7.23 11.90
N LYS A 362 -9.11 8.12 11.15
CA LYS A 362 -8.12 9.04 11.70
C LYS A 362 -8.81 10.36 12.03
N ASP A 363 -8.90 10.71 13.31
CA ASP A 363 -8.95 12.10 13.77
C ASP A 363 -7.51 12.55 14.09
N PRO A 364 -7.15 13.85 14.05
CA PRO A 364 -5.79 14.32 14.36
C PRO A 364 -5.31 14.08 15.81
N LYS A 365 -6.07 13.37 16.66
CA LYS A 365 -5.77 13.23 18.09
C LYS A 365 -5.90 11.84 18.71
N GLY A 366 -6.10 10.75 17.95
CA GLY A 366 -6.02 9.41 18.54
C GLY A 366 -6.65 8.30 17.70
N VAL A 367 -6.19 7.08 17.97
CA VAL A 367 -6.75 5.82 17.44
C VAL A 367 -7.97 5.46 18.31
N VAL A 368 -9.10 5.13 17.68
CA VAL A 368 -10.29 4.63 18.39
C VAL A 368 -10.42 3.14 18.12
N ASN A 369 -10.30 2.33 19.18
CA ASN A 369 -10.53 0.89 19.13
C ASN A 369 -12.02 0.60 19.41
N ILE A 370 -12.70 -0.13 18.52
CA ILE A 370 -14.15 -0.39 18.67
C ILE A 370 -14.44 -1.36 19.83
N SER A 371 -13.44 -2.09 20.34
CA SER A 371 -13.57 -2.93 21.53
C SER A 371 -13.89 -2.15 22.81
N ASP A 372 -13.61 -0.85 22.86
CA ASP A 372 -13.83 -0.02 24.05
C ASP A 372 -15.30 0.35 24.28
N PHE A 373 -16.20 -0.09 23.39
CA PHE A 373 -17.62 0.27 23.40
C PHE A 373 -18.58 -0.93 23.58
N GLN A 374 -18.08 -2.08 24.06
CA GLN A 374 -18.90 -3.24 24.45
C GLN A 374 -19.29 -3.27 25.93
N ASN A 375 -19.48 -2.11 26.58
CA ASN A 375 -20.15 -2.02 27.88
C ASN A 375 -21.37 -1.11 27.82
#